data_AF-A0A1B6JQY2-F1
#
_entry.id   AF-A0A1B6JQY2-F1
#
_cell.length_a   1.000
_cell.length_b   1.000
_cell.length_c   1.000
_cell.angle_alpha   90.00
_cell.angle_beta   90.00
_cell.angle_gamma   90.00
#
_symmetry.space_group_name_H-M   'P 1'
#
loop_
_entity.id
_entity.type
_entity.pdbx_description
1 polymer ?
#
loop_
_entity_poly.entity_id
_entity_poly.type
_entity_poly.pdbx_seq_one_letter_code
_entity_poly.pdbx_strand_id
1 'polypeptide(L)'
;SGVKSQRQFRKLLVLELVGDVRNTNKKGRPSQLQDISRLNGKLHLPYPLEGRKVKDCVVCSSRAQGGTRKRVKFYCKTCENEPGLHIGVCFEKYLSSQIFQQQDDN
;
A
#
# COMPACT_ATOMS: atom_id res chain seq x y z
N SER A 1 -3.84 -35.56 32.96
CA SER A 1 -2.50 -35.25 32.42
C SER A 1 -2.22 -36.15 31.22
N GLY A 2 -2.49 -35.67 30.00
CA GLY A 2 -2.29 -36.47 28.78
C GLY A 2 -0.84 -36.40 28.31
N VAL A 3 -0.17 -37.54 28.23
CA VAL A 3 1.19 -37.65 27.67
C VAL A 3 1.11 -37.27 26.18
N LYS A 4 1.65 -36.11 25.83
CA LYS A 4 1.73 -35.66 24.43
C LYS A 4 2.65 -36.62 23.68
N SER A 5 2.24 -37.04 22.48
CA SER A 5 3.12 -37.86 21.64
C SER A 5 4.43 -37.11 21.38
N GLN A 6 5.54 -37.83 21.23
CA GLN A 6 6.87 -37.23 20.98
C GLN A 6 6.84 -36.22 19.82
N ARG A 7 6.03 -36.51 18.78
CA ARG A 7 5.81 -35.60 17.65
C ARG A 7 5.12 -34.30 18.05
N GLN A 8 4.09 -34.35 18.89
CA GLN A 8 3.41 -33.16 19.38
C GLN A 8 4.31 -32.34 20.30
N PHE A 9 5.11 -33.01 21.13
CA PHE A 9 6.09 -32.35 21.99
C PHE A 9 7.13 -31.58 21.17
N ARG A 10 7.73 -32.22 20.16
CA ARG A 10 8.71 -31.56 19.25
C ARG A 10 8.10 -30.36 18.50
N LYS A 11 6.83 -30.44 18.07
CA LYS A 11 6.15 -29.32 17.40
C LYS A 11 5.97 -28.12 18.32
N LEU A 12 5.55 -28.35 19.57
CA LEU A 12 5.40 -27.28 20.56
C LEU A 12 6.74 -26.64 20.88
N LEU A 13 7.78 -27.47 21.07
CA LEU A 13 9.13 -27.02 21.37
C LEU A 13 9.72 -26.17 20.23
N VAL A 14 9.47 -26.54 18.97
CA VAL A 14 9.86 -25.72 17.81
C VAL A 14 9.08 -24.41 17.75
N LEU A 15 7.77 -24.41 18.01
CA LEU A 15 6.99 -23.16 18.03
C LEU A 15 7.47 -22.21 19.13
N GLU A 16 7.78 -22.74 20.30
CA GLU A 16 8.22 -21.97 21.47
C GLU A 16 9.66 -21.45 21.33
N LEU A 17 10.59 -22.28 20.83
CA LEU A 17 11.98 -21.85 20.58
C LEU A 17 12.14 -20.95 19.37
N VAL A 18 11.34 -21.14 18.31
CA VAL A 18 11.43 -20.30 17.11
C VAL A 18 10.78 -18.94 17.34
N GLY A 19 9.80 -18.84 18.26
CA GLY A 19 9.18 -17.57 18.66
C GLY A 19 8.98 -16.59 17.50
N ASP A 20 9.35 -15.33 17.72
CA ASP A 20 9.32 -14.22 16.75
C ASP A 20 10.53 -14.14 15.81
N VAL A 21 11.42 -15.15 15.81
CA VAL A 21 12.66 -15.13 15.00
C VAL A 21 12.36 -15.11 13.50
N ARG A 22 11.13 -15.45 13.09
CA ARG A 22 10.69 -15.40 11.69
C ARG A 22 10.21 -14.04 11.18
N ASN A 23 10.24 -12.94 11.94
CA ASN A 23 9.85 -11.65 11.36
C ASN A 23 10.47 -10.38 11.95
N THR A 24 11.78 -10.35 12.21
CA THR A 24 12.49 -9.08 12.49
C THR A 24 12.78 -8.26 11.22
N ASN A 25 12.57 -8.85 10.05
CA ASN A 25 12.68 -8.15 8.77
C ASN A 25 11.30 -7.93 8.16
N LYS A 26 10.52 -7.02 8.74
CA LYS A 26 9.54 -6.28 7.94
C LYS A 26 10.31 -5.49 6.89
N LYS A 27 10.70 -6.15 5.79
CA LYS A 27 11.12 -5.50 4.54
C LYS A 27 9.88 -4.83 3.95
N GLY A 28 9.60 -3.66 4.48
CA GLY A 28 8.52 -2.79 4.06
C GLY A 28 8.73 -1.48 4.81
N ARG A 29 8.93 -0.40 4.07
CA ARG A 29 8.94 0.95 4.62
C ARG A 29 7.73 1.07 5.55
N PRO A 30 7.89 1.52 6.81
CA PRO A 30 6.74 1.80 7.66
C PRO A 30 5.81 2.71 6.86
N SER A 31 4.56 2.30 6.69
CA SER A 31 3.54 3.11 6.06
C SER A 31 3.28 4.30 6.99
N GLN A 32 4.13 5.33 6.88
CA GLN A 32 3.74 6.66 7.32
C GLN A 32 2.45 6.96 6.57
N LEU A 33 1.35 7.05 7.32
CA LEU A 33 0.07 7.54 6.83
C LEU A 33 0.35 8.81 6.03
N GLN A 34 0.22 8.72 4.70
CA GLN A 34 0.55 9.78 3.73
C GLN A 34 -0.54 10.86 3.73
N ASP A 35 -0.99 11.25 4.91
CA ASP A 35 -2.22 12.00 5.09
C ASP A 35 -2.01 13.52 5.04
N ILE A 36 -0.76 13.97 5.16
CA ILE A 36 -0.43 15.37 5.49
C ILE A 36 -0.01 16.20 4.25
N SER A 37 -0.08 15.63 3.04
CA SER A 37 0.39 16.31 1.82
C SER A 37 -0.69 16.55 0.75
N ARG A 38 -1.96 16.18 1.03
CA ARG A 38 -3.03 16.11 0.01
C ARG A 38 -3.95 17.34 -0.02
N LEU A 39 -3.99 18.14 1.06
CA LEU A 39 -4.87 19.30 1.24
C LEU A 39 -4.09 20.57 1.68
N ASN A 40 -2.85 20.72 1.25
CA ASN A 40 -1.95 21.79 1.75
C ASN A 40 -2.26 23.20 1.19
N GLY A 41 -3.46 23.41 0.63
CA GLY A 41 -3.83 24.66 -0.07
C GLY A 41 -2.99 24.95 -1.32
N LYS A 42 -2.18 23.98 -1.77
CA LYS A 42 -1.32 24.10 -2.95
C LYS A 42 -2.09 23.68 -4.20
N LEU A 43 -1.84 24.36 -5.31
CA LEU A 43 -2.36 23.97 -6.61
C LEU A 43 -1.74 22.62 -7.02
N HIS A 44 -2.57 21.59 -7.14
CA HIS A 44 -2.16 20.28 -7.62
C HIS A 44 -2.46 20.19 -9.12
N LEU A 45 -1.41 20.15 -9.95
CA LEU A 45 -1.53 20.01 -11.40
C LEU A 45 -1.02 18.63 -11.86
N PRO A 46 -1.65 18.01 -12.87
CA PRO A 46 -1.12 16.84 -13.53
C PRO A 46 0.03 17.23 -14.46
N TYR A 47 1.19 16.61 -14.26
CA TYR A 47 2.36 16.76 -15.13
C TYR A 47 2.58 15.49 -15.96
N PRO A 48 2.99 15.61 -17.23
CA PRO A 48 3.36 14.45 -18.03
C PRO A 48 4.68 13.83 -17.52
N LEU A 49 4.76 12.50 -17.54
CA LEU A 49 5.98 11.75 -17.32
C LEU A 49 6.89 11.88 -18.55
N GLU A 50 8.18 12.12 -18.33
CA GLU A 50 9.16 12.24 -19.42
C GLU A 50 9.50 10.88 -20.04
N GLY A 51 9.58 10.85 -21.37
CA GLY A 51 10.01 9.70 -22.16
C GLY A 51 9.04 8.51 -22.12
N ARG A 52 9.57 7.29 -21.93
CA ARG A 52 8.80 6.03 -21.86
C ARG A 52 8.36 5.66 -20.44
N LYS A 53 8.51 6.57 -19.47
CA LYS A 53 8.16 6.30 -18.06
C LYS A 53 6.64 6.21 -17.90
N VAL A 54 6.21 5.19 -17.17
CA VAL A 54 4.79 4.96 -16.82
C VAL A 54 4.70 4.64 -15.34
N LYS A 55 3.71 5.21 -14.66
CA LYS A 55 3.38 4.88 -13.26
C LYS A 55 2.08 4.09 -13.24
N ASP A 56 1.82 3.35 -12.16
CA ASP A 56 0.51 2.74 -11.91
C ASP A 56 -0.40 3.81 -11.26
N CYS A 57 -1.67 3.87 -11.67
CA CYS A 57 -2.62 4.80 -11.06
C CYS A 57 -2.89 4.42 -9.60
N VAL A 58 -2.59 5.30 -8.66
CA VAL A 58 -2.76 5.02 -7.21
C VAL A 58 -4.22 4.77 -6.82
N VAL A 59 -5.18 5.35 -7.55
CA VAL A 59 -6.61 5.27 -7.21
C VAL A 59 -7.28 4.01 -7.76
N CYS A 60 -6.88 3.54 -8.95
CA CYS A 60 -7.61 2.47 -9.64
C CYS A 60 -6.73 1.29 -10.08
N SER A 61 -5.43 1.33 -9.81
CA SER A 61 -4.54 0.16 -9.95
C SER A 61 -4.51 -0.58 -8.62
N SER A 62 -5.31 -1.64 -8.49
CA SER A 62 -5.29 -2.53 -7.32
C SER A 62 -4.63 -3.84 -7.68
N ARG A 63 -3.50 -4.18 -7.04
CA ARG A 63 -2.89 -5.52 -7.13
C ARG A 63 -3.48 -6.49 -6.11
N ALA A 64 -4.07 -5.97 -5.03
CA ALA A 64 -4.55 -6.76 -3.91
C ALA A 64 -5.84 -7.53 -4.21
N GLN A 65 -6.71 -6.98 -5.06
CA GLN A 65 -8.01 -7.59 -5.40
C GLN A 65 -7.99 -8.35 -6.73
N GLY A 66 -6.84 -8.89 -7.15
CA GLY A 66 -6.71 -9.53 -8.48
C GLY A 66 -6.94 -8.55 -9.65
N GLY A 67 -6.86 -7.24 -9.40
CA GLY A 67 -7.14 -6.20 -10.37
C GLY A 67 -6.03 -6.00 -11.41
N THR A 68 -6.39 -5.36 -12.51
CA THR A 68 -5.47 -5.05 -13.60
C THR A 68 -4.58 -3.86 -13.28
N ARG A 69 -3.30 -3.91 -13.72
CA ARG A 69 -2.41 -2.74 -13.66
C ARG A 69 -2.91 -1.68 -14.63
N LYS A 70 -3.31 -0.53 -14.10
CA LYS A 70 -3.73 0.62 -14.91
C LYS A 70 -2.62 1.65 -14.96
N ARG A 71 -1.86 1.63 -16.06
CA ARG A 71 -0.70 2.49 -16.30
C ARG A 71 -1.14 3.89 -16.72
N VAL A 72 -0.42 4.90 -16.22
CA VAL A 72 -0.65 6.31 -16.51
C VAL A 72 0.63 7.01 -16.96
N LYS A 73 0.45 8.03 -17.80
CA LYS A 73 1.52 8.93 -18.26
C LYS A 73 1.56 10.25 -17.51
N PHE A 74 0.70 10.43 -16.50
CA PHE A 74 0.58 11.66 -15.73
C PHE A 74 0.79 11.39 -14.24
N TYR A 75 1.35 12.38 -13.56
CA TYR A 75 1.58 12.36 -12.12
C TYR A 75 1.37 13.73 -11.49
N CYS A 76 1.15 13.80 -10.19
CA CYS A 76 1.08 15.08 -9.47
C CYS A 76 2.46 15.43 -8.88
N LYS A 77 3.14 16.46 -9.39
CA LYS A 77 4.48 16.86 -8.92
C LYS A 77 4.48 17.46 -7.50
N THR A 78 3.36 18.06 -7.10
CA THR A 78 3.27 18.78 -5.82
C THR A 78 2.93 17.89 -4.63
N CYS A 79 2.57 16.63 -4.87
CA CYS A 79 2.38 15.64 -3.82
C CYS A 79 3.72 14.94 -3.50
N GLU A 80 3.94 14.64 -2.23
CA GLU A 80 5.17 14.07 -1.67
C GLU A 80 5.67 12.79 -2.36
N ASN A 81 4.75 11.94 -2.84
CA ASN A 81 5.09 10.67 -3.51
C ASN A 81 4.94 10.72 -5.03
N GLU A 82 4.71 11.91 -5.58
CA GLU A 82 4.52 12.11 -7.00
C GLU A 82 3.59 11.05 -7.65
N PRO A 83 2.36 10.88 -7.13
CA PRO A 83 1.49 9.76 -7.46
C PRO A 83 1.13 9.77 -8.94
N GLY A 84 1.15 8.60 -9.56
CA GLY A 84 0.57 8.41 -10.89
C GLY A 84 -0.95 8.48 -10.82
N LEU A 85 -1.57 9.32 -11.64
CA LEU A 85 -3.02 9.53 -11.65
C LEU A 85 -3.54 9.67 -13.08
N HIS A 86 -4.74 9.16 -13.35
CA HIS A 86 -5.47 9.52 -14.58
C HIS A 86 -5.99 10.94 -14.44
N ILE A 87 -5.97 11.70 -15.54
CA ILE A 87 -6.58 13.03 -15.62
C ILE A 87 -8.10 12.89 -15.40
N GLY A 88 -8.68 13.82 -14.64
CA GLY A 88 -10.11 13.84 -14.30
C GLY A 88 -10.39 13.08 -13.00
N VAL A 89 -11.28 12.09 -13.05
CA VAL A 89 -11.89 11.46 -11.87
C VAL A 89 -10.87 10.87 -10.88
N CYS A 90 -9.79 10.24 -11.35
CA CYS A 90 -8.77 9.72 -10.43
C CYS A 90 -7.99 10.84 -9.73
N PHE A 91 -7.77 11.96 -10.43
CA PHE A 91 -7.10 13.13 -9.87
C PHE A 91 -7.98 13.81 -8.82
N GLU A 92 -9.25 14.04 -9.15
CA GLU A 92 -10.25 14.56 -8.22
C GLU A 92 -10.37 13.67 -6.99
N LYS A 93 -10.59 12.35 -7.18
CA LYS A 93 -10.66 11.39 -6.07
C LYS A 93 -9.39 11.39 -5.24
N TYR A 94 -8.21 11.47 -5.85
CA TYR A 94 -6.97 11.46 -5.08
C TYR A 94 -6.81 12.70 -4.20
N LEU A 95 -7.32 13.85 -4.64
CA LEU A 95 -7.25 15.12 -3.90
C LEU A 95 -8.43 15.29 -2.93
N SER A 96 -9.62 14.81 -3.27
CA SER A 96 -10.83 14.92 -2.47
C SER A 96 -10.98 13.81 -1.44
N SER A 97 -10.43 12.62 -1.71
CA SER A 97 -10.57 11.49 -0.81
C SER A 97 -9.55 11.62 0.31
N GLN A 98 -10.06 12.11 1.45
CA GLN A 98 -9.74 11.53 2.76
C GLN A 98 -9.65 10.00 2.63
N ILE A 99 -8.75 9.41 3.40
CA ILE A 99 -8.57 7.96 3.53
C ILE A 99 -9.93 7.25 3.59
N PHE A 100 -10.37 6.64 2.48
CA PHE A 100 -11.26 5.49 2.59
C PHE A 100 -10.37 4.30 2.88
N GLN A 101 -10.01 4.15 4.15
CA GLN A 101 -9.75 2.83 4.70
C GLN A 101 -11.03 2.05 4.42
N GLN A 102 -10.96 1.10 3.51
CA GLN A 102 -11.95 0.03 3.45
C GLN A 102 -11.85 -0.69 4.80
N GLN A 103 -12.67 -0.26 5.76
CA GLN A 103 -13.11 -1.09 6.86
C GLN A 103 -14.15 -2.03 6.26
N ASP A 104 -13.67 -3.09 5.61
CA ASP A 104 -14.50 -4.28 5.38
C ASP A 104 -14.41 -5.11 6.67
N ASP A 105 -15.19 -4.73 7.68
CA ASP A 105 -15.57 -5.57 8.82
C ASP A 105 -17.09 -5.44 9.02
N ASN A 106 -17.85 -6.32 8.35
CA ASN A 106 -19.13 -6.85 8.85
C ASN A 106 -19.39 -8.22 8.23
#